data_AF-A0A2H6MXN0-F1
#
_entry.id   AF-A0A2H6MXN0-F1
#
_cell.length_a   1.000
_cell.length_b   1.000
_cell.length_c   1.000
_cell.angle_alpha   90.00
_cell.angle_beta   90.00
_cell.angle_gamma   90.00
#
_symmetry.space_group_name_H-M   'P 1'
#
loop_
_entity.id
_entity.type
_entity.pdbx_description
1 polymer ?
#
loop_
_entity_poly.entity_id
_entity_poly.type
_entity_poly.pdbx_seq_one_letter_code
_entity_poly.pdbx_strand_id
1 'polypeptide(L)'
;IIGVHLDTWHGTLTFFKNRKCIGLAATKLQNKRVYPMVCSTAAKSSMKIIRSCATPTSLQYLCCYRLRQLLPDYVDTLEVLPLPPGLKQILHNKLGWVLSMNCGSLQSSSSSSSSSSSSSTSSGSDSDSSCGSDAE
;
A
#
# COMPACT_ATOMS: atom_id res chain seq x y z
N ILE A 1 13.51 -1.42 3.43
CA ILE A 1 12.62 -0.42 4.09
C ILE A 1 11.18 -0.82 3.81
N ILE A 2 10.33 -0.81 4.84
CA ILE A 2 8.89 -1.05 4.68
C ILE A 2 8.15 0.29 4.84
N GLY A 3 7.29 0.60 3.87
CA GLY A 3 6.36 1.72 3.91
C GLY A 3 4.95 1.24 4.20
N VAL A 4 4.18 2.07 4.90
CA VAL A 4 2.77 1.81 5.23
C VAL A 4 1.98 3.04 4.81
N HIS A 5 0.94 2.85 3.99
CA HIS A 5 0.01 3.90 3.61
C HIS A 5 -1.37 3.53 4.13
N LEU A 6 -1.94 4.39 4.95
CA LEU A 6 -3.33 4.29 5.41
C LEU A 6 -4.14 5.36 4.67
N ASP A 7 -5.06 4.91 3.82
CA ASP A 7 -6.08 5.77 3.22
C ASP A 7 -7.34 5.70 4.07
N THR A 8 -7.55 6.72 4.91
CA THR A 8 -8.73 6.79 5.79
C THR A 8 -10.02 7.13 5.04
N TRP A 9 -9.93 7.68 3.82
CA TRP A 9 -11.10 8.02 3.01
C TRP A 9 -11.69 6.77 2.36
N HIS A 10 -10.84 5.96 1.71
CA HIS A 10 -11.23 4.67 1.13
C HIS A 10 -11.18 3.52 2.13
N GLY A 11 -10.68 3.75 3.35
CA GLY A 11 -10.60 2.75 4.42
C GLY A 11 -9.67 1.59 4.07
N THR A 12 -8.51 1.87 3.45
CA THR A 12 -7.55 0.85 3.00
C THR A 12 -6.18 1.04 3.64
N LEU A 13 -5.46 -0.07 3.82
CA LEU A 13 -4.09 -0.11 4.27
C LEU A 13 -3.24 -0.83 3.21
N THR A 14 -2.15 -0.21 2.78
CA THR A 14 -1.28 -0.74 1.72
C THR A 14 0.17 -0.78 2.22
N PHE A 15 0.86 -1.88 1.94
CA PHE A 15 2.29 -2.00 2.22
C PHE A 15 3.16 -1.72 1.00
N PHE A 16 4.35 -1.20 1.26
CA PHE A 16 5.38 -0.94 0.27
C PHE A 16 6.69 -1.56 0.71
N LYS A 17 7.36 -2.28 -0.18
CA LYS A 17 8.73 -2.75 0.03
C LYS A 17 9.64 -1.98 -0.91
N ASN A 18 10.59 -1.23 -0.35
CA ASN A 18 11.54 -0.44 -1.12
C ASN A 18 10.84 0.44 -2.18
N ARG A 19 9.83 1.23 -1.75
CA ARG A 19 8.99 2.13 -2.57
C ARG A 19 8.06 1.45 -3.59
N LYS A 20 8.16 0.13 -3.78
CA LYS A 20 7.23 -0.63 -4.63
C LYS A 20 6.02 -1.09 -3.81
N CYS A 21 4.81 -0.84 -4.30
CA CYS A 21 3.60 -1.40 -3.69
C CYS A 21 3.64 -2.92 -3.74
N ILE A 22 3.34 -3.57 -2.62
CA ILE A 22 3.25 -5.04 -2.53
C ILE A 22 1.81 -5.53 -2.33
N GLY A 23 0.84 -4.62 -2.23
CA GLY A 23 -0.60 -4.95 -2.22
C GLY A 23 -1.38 -4.33 -1.06
N LEU A 24 -2.71 -4.45 -1.17
CA LEU A 24 -3.66 -4.13 -0.11
C LEU A 24 -3.52 -5.14 1.03
N ALA A 25 -3.32 -4.63 2.24
CA ALA A 25 -3.17 -5.41 3.46
C ALA A 25 -4.48 -5.49 4.25
N ALA A 26 -5.27 -4.41 4.23
CA ALA A 26 -6.56 -4.36 4.91
C ALA A 26 -7.52 -3.40 4.21
N THR A 27 -8.82 -3.65 4.38
CA THR A 27 -9.92 -2.80 3.89
C THR A 27 -10.93 -2.58 5.02
N LYS A 28 -12.00 -1.81 4.77
CA LYS A 28 -13.07 -1.53 5.75
C LYS A 28 -12.52 -0.86 7.04
N LEU A 29 -11.58 0.06 6.86
CA LEU A 29 -11.00 0.89 7.92
C LEU A 29 -11.63 2.29 8.01
N GLN A 30 -12.68 2.59 7.24
CA GLN A 30 -13.37 3.89 7.35
C GLN A 30 -13.91 4.10 8.76
N ASN A 31 -13.84 5.35 9.23
CA ASN A 31 -14.36 5.77 10.54
C ASN A 31 -13.76 5.02 11.75
N LYS A 32 -12.64 4.30 11.57
CA LYS A 32 -11.93 3.65 12.67
C LYS A 32 -10.74 4.50 13.11
N ARG A 33 -10.50 4.53 14.43
CA ARG A 33 -9.26 5.07 14.99
C ARG A 33 -8.21 3.97 14.96
N VAL A 34 -7.15 4.20 14.21
CA VAL A 34 -6.04 3.25 14.07
C VAL A 34 -4.74 3.96 14.43
N TYR A 35 -3.83 3.21 15.05
CA TYR A 35 -2.55 3.73 15.51
C TYR A 35 -1.43 2.85 14.93
N PRO A 36 -0.34 3.43 14.40
CA PRO A 36 0.81 2.65 13.97
C PRO A 36 1.36 1.82 15.13
N MET A 37 1.53 0.52 14.90
CA MET A 37 2.13 -0.42 15.85
C MET A 37 3.15 -1.27 15.12
N VAL A 38 4.27 -1.55 15.77
CA VAL A 38 5.27 -2.52 15.30
C VAL A 38 5.75 -3.32 16.50
N CYS A 39 5.93 -4.62 16.34
CA CYS A 39 6.50 -5.52 17.34
C CYS A 39 7.61 -6.37 16.71
N SER A 40 8.51 -6.89 17.55
CA SER A 40 9.58 -7.78 17.12
C SER A 40 9.76 -8.89 18.13
N THR A 41 9.89 -10.12 17.64
CA THR A 41 10.23 -11.30 18.46
C THR A 41 11.69 -11.73 18.28
N ALA A 42 12.41 -11.13 17.33
CA ALA A 42 13.80 -11.49 17.04
C ALA A 42 14.78 -10.84 18.03
N ALA A 43 15.66 -11.64 18.61
CA ALA A 43 16.72 -11.17 19.48
C ALA A 43 17.65 -10.17 18.76
N LYS A 44 18.10 -9.13 19.48
CA LYS A 44 18.99 -8.07 18.97
C LYS A 44 18.44 -7.30 17.76
N SER A 45 17.13 -7.31 17.54
CA SER A 45 16.50 -6.53 16.48
C SER A 45 16.30 -5.06 16.90
N SER A 46 16.40 -4.15 15.93
CA SER A 46 16.07 -2.73 16.11
C SER A 46 15.24 -2.24 14.92
N MET A 47 14.35 -1.30 15.18
CA MET A 47 13.45 -0.72 14.19
C MET A 47 13.50 0.79 14.31
N LYS A 48 13.57 1.48 13.17
CA LYS A 48 13.65 2.95 13.12
C LYS A 48 12.57 3.49 12.18
N ILE A 49 11.75 4.41 12.69
CA ILE A 49 10.86 5.22 11.85
C ILE A 49 11.73 6.29 11.19
N ILE A 50 11.83 6.23 9.85
CA ILE A 50 12.62 7.17 9.06
C ILE A 50 11.81 8.37 8.55
N ARG A 51 10.49 8.21 8.42
CA ARG A 51 9.56 9.24 7.95
C ARG A 51 8.15 8.90 8.42
N SER A 52 7.44 9.91 8.92
CA SER A 52 6.00 9.87 9.14
C SER A 52 5.42 11.16 8.57
N CYS A 53 4.38 11.04 7.74
CA CYS A 53 3.68 12.18 7.19
C CYS A 53 2.22 11.82 6.97
N ALA A 54 1.35 12.81 7.08
CA ALA A 54 -0.05 12.73 6.74
C ALA A 54 -0.42 13.91 5.85
N THR A 55 -1.39 13.74 4.99
CA THR A 55 -1.93 14.83 4.18
C THR A 55 -3.45 14.67 4.15
N PRO A 56 -4.22 15.70 4.50
CA PRO A 56 -5.66 15.65 4.37
C PRO A 56 -6.05 15.55 2.89
N THR A 57 -7.21 14.95 2.62
CA THR A 57 -7.76 14.91 1.27
C THR A 57 -7.94 16.34 0.74
N SER A 58 -7.35 16.62 -0.42
CA SER A 58 -7.45 17.91 -1.11
C SER A 58 -7.44 17.69 -2.61
N LEU A 59 -7.91 18.66 -3.38
CA LEU A 59 -7.86 18.58 -4.85
C LEU A 59 -6.42 18.40 -5.35
N GLN A 60 -5.45 19.11 -4.75
CA GLN A 60 -4.04 18.98 -5.09
C GLN A 60 -3.53 17.55 -4.90
N TYR A 61 -3.89 16.92 -3.77
CA TYR A 61 -3.58 15.52 -3.50
C TYR A 61 -4.19 14.61 -4.56
N LEU A 62 -5.49 14.77 -4.86
CA LEU A 62 -6.20 13.93 -5.83
C LEU A 62 -5.63 14.07 -7.24
N CYS A 63 -5.27 15.28 -7.66
CA CYS A 63 -4.59 15.51 -8.93
C CYS A 63 -3.23 14.83 -8.97
N CYS A 64 -2.40 14.96 -7.93
CA CYS A 64 -1.09 14.30 -7.86
C CYS A 64 -1.23 12.77 -7.88
N TYR A 65 -2.17 12.23 -7.11
CA TYR A 65 -2.46 10.80 -7.10
C TYR A 65 -2.90 10.30 -8.49
N ARG A 66 -3.79 11.04 -9.16
CA ARG A 66 -4.24 10.70 -10.51
C ARG A 66 -3.12 10.80 -11.54
N LEU A 67 -2.31 11.86 -11.49
CA LEU A 67 -1.12 12.01 -12.34
C LEU A 67 -0.20 10.80 -12.19
N ARG A 68 0.03 10.36 -10.95
CA ARG A 68 0.86 9.18 -10.72
C ARG A 68 0.29 7.94 -11.38
N GLN A 69 -1.02 7.70 -11.31
CA GLN A 69 -1.65 6.55 -11.99
C GLN A 69 -1.55 6.58 -13.52
N LEU A 70 -1.43 7.76 -14.12
CA LEU A 70 -1.36 7.93 -15.57
C LEU A 70 0.07 7.79 -16.12
N LEU A 71 1.09 7.98 -15.29
CA LEU A 71 2.49 7.94 -15.71
C LEU A 71 3.13 6.56 -15.45
N PRO A 72 4.09 6.14 -16.30
CA PRO A 72 4.86 4.93 -16.08
C PRO A 72 5.69 4.95 -14.80
N ASP A 73 5.94 3.76 -14.25
CA ASP A 73 6.54 3.55 -12.94
C ASP A 73 7.98 4.03 -12.76
N TYR A 74 8.70 4.23 -13.86
CA TYR A 74 10.12 4.63 -13.89
C TYR A 74 10.31 6.14 -14.09
N VAL A 75 9.22 6.88 -14.28
CA VAL A 75 9.26 8.30 -14.66
C VAL A 75 9.06 9.16 -13.44
N ASP A 76 9.95 10.13 -13.22
CA ASP A 76 9.69 11.19 -12.25
C ASP A 76 8.61 12.14 -12.80
N THR A 77 7.44 12.08 -12.18
CA THR A 77 6.26 12.86 -12.58
C THR A 77 6.52 14.36 -12.61
N LEU A 78 7.36 14.89 -11.71
CA LEU A 78 7.60 16.34 -11.63
C LEU A 78 8.60 16.82 -12.68
N GLU A 79 9.46 15.93 -13.17
CA GLU A 79 10.42 16.27 -14.23
C GLU A 79 9.77 16.28 -15.61
N VAL A 80 8.87 15.34 -15.89
CA VAL A 80 8.22 15.22 -17.21
C VAL A 80 7.15 16.27 -17.46
N LEU A 81 6.44 16.72 -16.42
CA LEU A 81 5.39 17.71 -16.60
C LEU A 81 5.98 19.12 -16.81
N PRO A 82 5.40 19.93 -17.72
CA PRO A 82 5.83 21.31 -17.97
C PRO A 82 5.35 22.25 -16.86
N LEU A 83 5.73 21.98 -15.61
CA LEU A 83 5.37 22.76 -14.44
C LEU A 83 6.43 23.86 -14.18
N PRO A 84 6.03 25.07 -13.77
CA PRO A 84 6.96 26.09 -13.31
C PRO A 84 7.83 25.57 -12.15
N PRO A 85 9.11 25.96 -12.06
CA PRO A 85 10.05 25.41 -11.06
C PRO A 85 9.57 25.63 -9.61
N GLY A 86 8.94 26.77 -9.32
CA GLY A 86 8.37 27.03 -7.99
C GLY A 86 7.24 26.05 -7.63
N LEU A 87 6.38 25.71 -8.60
CA LEU A 87 5.30 24.74 -8.38
C LEU A 87 5.86 23.32 -8.21
N LYS A 88 6.86 22.93 -9.01
CA LYS A 88 7.56 21.64 -8.84
C LYS A 88 8.09 21.49 -7.42
N GLN A 89 8.77 22.52 -6.90
CA GLN A 89 9.33 22.49 -5.55
C GLN A 89 8.25 22.38 -4.47
N ILE A 90 7.14 23.09 -4.60
CA ILE A 90 6.01 23.02 -3.66
C ILE A 90 5.40 21.62 -3.66
N LEU A 91 5.14 21.05 -4.85
CA LEU A 91 4.57 19.72 -4.99
C LEU A 91 5.52 18.65 -4.45
N HIS A 92 6.81 18.74 -4.76
CA HIS A 92 7.82 17.82 -4.23
C HIS A 92 7.83 17.82 -2.68
N ASN A 93 7.85 19.01 -2.07
CA ASN A 93 7.93 19.14 -0.61
C ASN A 93 6.68 18.65 0.11
N LYS A 94 5.48 18.94 -0.42
CA LYS A 94 4.20 18.60 0.23
C LYS A 94 3.69 17.22 -0.15
N LEU A 95 3.78 16.87 -1.43
CA LEU A 95 3.11 15.71 -2.05
C LEU A 95 4.08 14.80 -2.80
N GLY A 96 5.40 15.02 -2.75
CA GLY A 96 6.37 14.20 -3.47
C GLY A 96 6.28 12.72 -3.12
N TRP A 97 5.86 12.40 -1.89
CA TRP A 97 5.59 11.02 -1.49
C TRP A 97 4.43 10.38 -2.26
N VAL A 98 3.36 11.13 -2.55
CA VAL A 98 2.19 10.69 -3.34
C VAL A 98 2.62 10.39 -4.77
N LEU A 99 3.41 11.30 -5.34
CA LEU A 99 3.98 11.20 -6.67
C LEU A 99 5.02 10.08 -6.80
N SER A 100 5.51 9.55 -5.68
CA SER A 100 6.42 8.41 -5.64
C SER A 100 5.70 7.08 -5.35
N MET A 101 4.38 7.08 -5.13
CA MET A 101 3.65 5.85 -4.82
C MET A 101 3.35 5.06 -6.10
N ASN A 102 4.03 3.93 -6.27
CA ASN A 102 3.76 2.99 -7.37
C ASN A 102 2.66 2.01 -6.96
N CYS A 103 1.40 2.47 -6.90
CA CYS A 103 0.27 1.58 -6.82
C CYS A 103 -0.37 1.51 -8.21
N GLY A 104 0.08 0.56 -9.04
CA GLY A 104 -0.61 0.25 -10.30
C GLY A 104 -2.09 0.03 -10.00
N SER A 105 -2.96 0.44 -10.93
CA SER A 105 -4.42 0.42 -10.81
C SER A 105 -4.88 -0.81 -10.01
N LEU A 106 -5.11 -0.63 -8.71
CA LEU A 106 -5.89 -1.55 -7.91
C LEU A 106 -7.29 -1.38 -8.46
N GLN A 107 -7.57 -2.04 -9.58
CA GLN A 107 -8.93 -2.30 -9.98
C GLN A 107 -9.55 -2.93 -8.74
N SER A 108 -10.51 -2.22 -8.16
CA SER A 108 -11.60 -2.86 -7.45
C SER A 108 -12.08 -3.93 -8.42
N SER A 109 -11.61 -5.16 -8.24
CA SER A 109 -12.31 -6.34 -8.68
C SER A 109 -13.61 -6.30 -7.89
N SER A 110 -14.56 -5.49 -8.35
CA SER A 110 -15.96 -5.68 -8.08
C SER A 110 -16.21 -7.07 -8.61
N SER A 111 -16.22 -8.05 -7.72
CA SER A 111 -16.50 -9.45 -8.01
C SER A 111 -17.88 -9.52 -8.65
N SER A 112 -17.94 -9.31 -9.95
CA SER A 112 -19.04 -9.76 -10.79
C SER A 112 -18.84 -11.27 -10.86
N SER A 113 -19.63 -11.96 -10.03
CA SER A 113 -19.82 -13.39 -10.07
C SER A 113 -20.14 -13.82 -11.50
N SER A 114 -19.13 -14.29 -12.22
CA SER A 114 -19.28 -15.05 -13.45
C SER A 114 -18.82 -16.47 -13.13
N SER A 115 -19.82 -17.32 -12.91
CA SER A 115 -19.70 -18.76 -12.78
C SER A 115 -19.15 -19.33 -14.09
N SER A 116 -17.86 -19.64 -14.12
CA SER A 116 -17.29 -20.58 -15.08
C SER A 116 -17.04 -21.91 -14.37
N SER A 117 -17.97 -22.83 -14.60
CA SER A 117 -17.82 -24.25 -14.30
C SER A 117 -16.66 -24.84 -15.11
N SER A 118 -15.62 -25.29 -14.42
CA SER A 118 -14.66 -26.25 -14.98
C SER A 118 -14.41 -27.35 -13.95
N SER A 119 -15.07 -28.47 -14.19
CA SER A 119 -14.85 -29.77 -13.59
C SER A 119 -13.48 -30.32 -13.98
N SER A 120 -12.66 -30.68 -12.99
CA SER A 120 -11.70 -31.80 -13.11
C SER A 120 -11.08 -32.17 -11.75
N THR A 121 -11.54 -33.33 -11.27
CA THR A 121 -10.79 -34.43 -10.65
C THR A 121 -10.03 -34.24 -9.32
N SER A 122 -10.51 -35.06 -8.37
CA SER A 122 -9.98 -35.53 -7.10
C SER A 122 -8.54 -36.05 -7.07
N SER A 123 -7.86 -35.85 -5.93
CA SER A 123 -6.90 -36.73 -5.19
C SER A 123 -6.13 -35.78 -4.25
N GLY A 124 -6.18 -35.80 -2.92
CA GLY A 124 -5.99 -36.89 -1.96
C GLY A 124 -4.86 -36.45 -0.98
N SER A 125 -4.98 -36.85 0.29
CA SER A 125 -3.97 -36.83 1.36
C SER A 125 -4.00 -35.67 2.39
N ASP A 126 -4.58 -36.02 3.54
CA ASP A 126 -4.49 -35.38 4.84
C ASP A 126 -3.06 -35.45 5.41
N SER A 127 -2.64 -34.42 6.14
CA SER A 127 -1.54 -34.50 7.10
C SER A 127 -1.72 -33.44 8.18
N ASP A 128 -2.25 -33.89 9.31
CA ASP A 128 -2.27 -33.14 10.58
C ASP A 128 -0.84 -33.02 11.14
N SER A 129 -0.51 -31.86 11.68
CA SER A 129 0.71 -31.69 12.50
C SER A 129 0.39 -30.76 13.66
N SER A 130 0.02 -31.37 14.79
CA SER A 130 -0.11 -30.71 16.08
C SER A 130 1.27 -30.56 16.71
N CYS A 131 1.70 -29.32 16.99
CA CYS A 131 2.85 -29.06 17.86
C CYS A 131 2.37 -28.90 19.30
N GLY A 132 2.69 -29.90 20.13
CA GLY A 132 2.51 -29.86 21.58
C GLY A 132 3.38 -28.77 22.22
N SER A 133 2.86 -28.20 23.30
CA SER A 133 3.59 -27.33 24.20
C SER A 133 4.11 -28.18 25.35
N ASP A 134 5.43 -28.27 25.51
CA ASP A 134 6.02 -28.75 26.76
C ASP A 134 6.75 -27.59 27.43
N ALA A 135 6.36 -27.36 28.67
CA ALA A 135 6.97 -26.44 29.61
C ALA A 135 7.70 -27.28 30.65
N GLU A 136 9.00 -27.03 30.82
CA GLU A 136 9.77 -27.27 32.04
C GLU A 136 10.81 -26.15 32.19
#